data_AF-A0A0R1EWD2-F1
#
_entry.id   AF-A0A0R1EWD2-F1
#
_cell.length_a   1.000
_cell.length_b   1.000
_cell.length_c   1.000
_cell.angle_alpha   90.00
_cell.angle_beta   90.00
_cell.angle_gamma   90.00
#
_symmetry.space_group_name_H-M   'P 1'
#
loop_
_entity.id
_entity.type
_entity.pdbx_description
1 polymer ?
#
loop_
_entity_poly.entity_id
_entity_poly.type
_entity_poly.pdbx_seq_one_letter_code
_entity_poly.pdbx_strand_id
1 'polypeptide(L)'
;MDNPFIGMTANEVRDRFLGLNNVQELASFLSITSKQLGYFSSEGIKEKHYVSFKLRKKRGGFRTIEAPSDALKTIQRKLAFTISEIYHPLSCVSGFVSKRGLRYGASKHEHRKKLVNFDLENFFPSIPQNKVFGVFAQYFNLPIAVSDVLAKLVCLHHCLTQGSPTSPCLSNIILHKLDSQMLRIAKRTGTTYTRYVDDITFSSRGNMPKVIWHHDDISNELKQIINAAGFRVNSEKT
;
A
#
# COMPACT_ATOMS: atom_id res chain seq x y z
N MET A 1 4.13 -15.11 2.42
CA MET A 1 5.35 -14.95 1.62
C MET A 1 6.39 -15.80 2.30
N ASP A 2 7.19 -16.56 1.57
CA ASP A 2 8.25 -17.34 2.21
C ASP A 2 9.29 -16.39 2.80
N ASN A 3 9.86 -16.78 3.93
CA ASN A 3 10.85 -15.97 4.63
C ASN A 3 12.15 -15.88 3.80
N PRO A 4 12.54 -14.69 3.31
CA PRO A 4 13.73 -14.52 2.47
C PRO A 4 15.03 -14.41 3.29
N PHE A 5 14.96 -14.50 4.61
CA PHE A 5 16.11 -14.42 5.51
C PHE A 5 16.57 -15.83 5.90
N ILE A 6 17.80 -16.16 5.49
CA ILE A 6 18.44 -17.43 5.85
C ILE A 6 18.81 -17.40 7.33
N GLY A 7 18.36 -18.40 8.09
CA GLY A 7 18.72 -18.58 9.49
C GLY A 7 18.05 -17.61 10.48
N MET A 8 17.00 -16.89 10.07
CA MET A 8 16.20 -16.05 10.97
C MET A 8 14.72 -16.43 10.92
N THR A 9 14.08 -16.53 12.07
CA THR A 9 12.64 -16.67 12.23
C THR A 9 11.92 -15.35 11.96
N ALA A 10 10.59 -15.40 11.75
CA ALA A 10 9.80 -14.18 11.56
C ALA A 10 9.86 -13.23 12.78
N ASN A 11 9.93 -13.79 14.00
CA ASN A 11 10.08 -13.01 15.23
C ASN A 11 11.41 -12.26 15.25
N GLU A 12 12.52 -12.96 14.97
CA GLU A 12 13.85 -12.34 14.92
C GLU A 12 13.94 -11.27 13.83
N VAL A 13 13.33 -11.50 12.66
CA VAL A 13 13.27 -10.50 11.59
C VAL A 13 12.54 -9.24 12.06
N ARG A 14 11.41 -9.38 12.75
CA ARG A 14 10.66 -8.24 13.32
C ARG A 14 11.49 -7.50 14.35
N ASP A 15 12.06 -8.20 15.32
CA ASP A 15 12.75 -7.57 16.44
C ASP A 15 14.02 -6.85 15.97
N ARG A 16 14.79 -7.46 15.05
CA ARG A 16 15.96 -6.81 14.44
C ARG A 16 15.59 -5.58 13.61
N PHE A 17 14.48 -5.61 12.87
CA PHE A 17 14.05 -4.48 12.06
C PHE A 17 13.61 -3.30 12.92
N LEU A 18 12.82 -3.55 13.96
CA LEU A 18 12.36 -2.51 14.89
C LEU A 18 13.50 -1.97 15.77
N GLY A 19 14.56 -2.75 15.96
CA GLY A 19 15.75 -2.35 16.70
C GLY A 19 16.84 -1.64 15.88
N LEU A 20 16.58 -1.26 14.62
CA LEU A 20 17.57 -0.57 13.79
C LEU A 20 17.86 0.85 14.29
N ASN A 21 19.13 1.15 14.59
CA ASN A 21 19.54 2.45 15.11
C ASN A 21 20.29 3.32 14.09
N ASN A 22 20.84 2.72 13.03
CA ASN A 22 21.63 3.44 12.04
C ASN A 22 21.62 2.72 10.67
N VAL A 23 22.15 3.42 9.66
CA VAL A 23 22.17 2.94 8.26
C VAL A 23 23.09 1.72 8.08
N GLN A 24 24.12 1.56 8.91
CA GLN A 24 25.02 0.41 8.85
C GLN A 24 24.30 -0.87 9.29
N GLU A 25 23.51 -0.80 10.36
CA GLU A 25 22.66 -1.90 10.81
C GLU A 25 21.60 -2.26 9.76
N LEU A 26 21.02 -1.27 9.07
CA LEU A 26 20.09 -1.50 7.97
C LEU A 26 20.76 -2.29 6.83
N ALA A 27 21.98 -1.92 6.43
CA ALA A 27 22.72 -2.63 5.41
C ALA A 27 22.97 -4.10 5.81
N SER A 28 23.44 -4.31 7.04
CA SER A 28 23.66 -5.65 7.61
C SER A 28 22.38 -6.47 7.68
N PHE A 29 21.26 -5.87 8.11
CA PHE A 29 19.95 -6.50 8.15
C PHE A 29 19.52 -6.99 6.76
N LEU A 30 19.70 -6.16 5.73
CA LEU A 30 19.37 -6.50 4.34
C LEU A 30 20.39 -7.44 3.69
N SER A 31 21.48 -7.79 4.38
CA SER A 31 22.60 -8.60 3.90
C SER A 31 23.29 -7.97 2.67
N ILE A 32 23.49 -6.66 2.70
CA ILE A 32 24.21 -5.89 1.67
C ILE A 32 25.21 -4.95 2.33
N THR A 33 26.17 -4.45 1.54
CA THR A 33 27.11 -3.44 2.00
C THR A 33 26.49 -2.04 2.03
N SER A 34 27.02 -1.14 2.85
CA SER A 34 26.60 0.27 2.87
C SER A 34 26.82 0.97 1.53
N LYS A 35 27.84 0.55 0.77
CA LYS A 35 28.07 1.01 -0.61
C LYS A 35 26.93 0.58 -1.54
N GLN A 36 26.48 -0.67 -1.47
CA GLN A 36 25.33 -1.15 -2.24
C GLN A 36 24.04 -0.44 -1.81
N LEU A 37 23.84 -0.21 -0.51
CA LEU A 37 22.68 0.51 -0.01
C LEU A 37 22.63 1.94 -0.55
N GLY A 38 23.76 2.67 -0.52
CA GLY A 38 23.87 3.99 -1.13
C GLY A 38 23.62 3.93 -2.64
N TYR A 39 24.20 2.96 -3.33
CA TYR A 39 24.02 2.76 -4.78
C TYR A 39 22.55 2.57 -5.18
N PHE A 40 21.77 1.77 -4.44
CA PHE A 40 20.35 1.52 -4.74
C PHE A 40 19.40 2.63 -4.27
N SER A 41 19.84 3.53 -3.39
CA SER A 41 19.02 4.62 -2.85
C SER A 41 19.38 6.01 -3.41
N SER A 42 20.44 6.11 -4.21
CA SER A 42 20.88 7.37 -4.82
C SER A 42 20.05 7.72 -6.05
N GLU A 43 19.60 8.97 -6.12
CA GLU A 43 18.94 9.54 -7.30
C GLU A 43 19.88 9.54 -8.52
N GLY A 44 19.30 9.36 -9.72
CA GLY A 44 20.02 9.22 -10.98
C GLY A 44 20.61 7.82 -11.23
N ILE A 45 20.93 7.08 -10.16
CA ILE A 45 21.37 5.68 -10.25
C ILE A 45 20.18 4.75 -10.10
N LYS A 46 19.30 5.01 -9.14
CA LYS A 46 18.14 4.17 -8.84
C LYS A 46 17.27 3.91 -10.06
N GLU A 47 17.05 4.91 -10.91
CA GLU A 47 16.23 4.83 -12.12
C GLU A 47 16.74 3.75 -13.08
N LYS A 48 18.06 3.54 -13.14
CA LYS A 48 18.68 2.48 -13.96
C LYS A 48 18.38 1.07 -13.44
N HIS A 49 17.93 0.97 -12.20
CA HIS A 49 17.48 -0.28 -11.58
C HIS A 49 16.00 -0.54 -11.77
N TYR A 50 15.31 0.24 -12.59
CA TYR A 50 13.91 0.01 -12.94
C TYR A 50 13.75 -0.16 -14.46
N VAL A 51 12.86 -1.06 -14.84
CA VAL A 51 12.39 -1.21 -16.22
C VAL A 51 10.95 -0.74 -16.27
N SER A 52 10.69 0.23 -17.15
CA SER A 52 9.35 0.76 -17.40
C SER A 52 8.74 0.10 -18.62
N PHE A 53 7.53 -0.44 -18.48
CA PHE A 53 6.77 -1.02 -19.59
C PHE A 53 5.27 -0.79 -19.40
N LYS A 54 4.52 -0.85 -20.50
CA LYS A 54 3.07 -0.57 -20.50
C LYS A 54 2.28 -1.86 -20.63
N LEU A 55 1.31 -2.06 -19.73
CA LEU A 55 0.28 -3.09 -19.85
C LEU A 55 -1.04 -2.47 -20.30
N ARG A 56 -1.74 -3.12 -21.22
CA ARG A 56 -3.05 -2.65 -21.68
C ARG A 56 -4.08 -2.82 -20.56
N LYS A 57 -4.84 -1.76 -20.24
CA LYS A 57 -5.97 -1.85 -19.30
C LYS A 57 -7.14 -2.55 -20.00
N LYS A 58 -7.97 -3.28 -19.24
CA LYS A 58 -9.18 -3.96 -19.74
C LYS A 58 -10.15 -3.02 -20.47
N ARG A 59 -10.27 -1.76 -20.01
CA ARG A 59 -11.18 -0.74 -20.55
C ARG A 59 -10.50 0.25 -21.50
N GLY A 60 -9.33 -0.08 -22.04
CA GLY A 60 -8.54 0.83 -22.88
C GLY A 60 -7.57 1.69 -22.10
N GLY A 61 -6.57 2.24 -22.81
CA GLY A 61 -5.42 2.91 -22.22
C GLY A 61 -4.36 1.94 -21.66
N PHE A 62 -3.35 2.51 -21.01
CA PHE A 62 -2.18 1.78 -20.52
C PHE A 62 -1.95 1.99 -19.03
N ARG A 63 -1.35 0.98 -18.40
CA ARG A 63 -0.83 0.99 -17.05
C ARG A 63 0.68 0.87 -17.15
N THR A 64 1.39 1.91 -16.75
CA THR A 64 2.84 1.87 -16.62
C THR A 64 3.19 0.98 -15.43
N ILE A 65 4.05 -0.01 -15.67
CA ILE A 65 4.67 -0.86 -14.66
C ILE A 65 6.13 -0.46 -14.60
N GLU A 66 6.63 -0.21 -13.39
CA GLU A 66 8.02 0.09 -13.12
C GLU A 66 8.54 -1.01 -12.23
N ALA A 67 9.18 -2.00 -12.86
CA ALA A 67 9.66 -3.20 -12.18
C ALA A 67 11.13 -3.01 -11.79
N PRO A 68 11.50 -3.24 -10.51
CA PRO A 68 12.89 -3.21 -10.10
C PRO A 68 13.69 -4.38 -10.71
N SER A 69 14.98 -4.14 -10.95
CA SER A 69 15.98 -5.15 -11.26
C SER A 69 16.01 -6.23 -10.19
N ASP A 70 16.44 -7.45 -10.51
CA ASP A 70 16.34 -8.58 -9.58
C ASP A 70 17.15 -8.41 -8.29
N ALA A 71 18.28 -7.69 -8.36
CA ALA A 71 19.04 -7.32 -7.18
C ALA A 71 18.23 -6.42 -6.24
N LEU A 72 17.64 -5.33 -6.75
CA LEU A 72 16.81 -4.44 -5.96
C LEU A 72 15.52 -5.12 -5.49
N LYS A 73 14.93 -5.98 -6.34
CA LYS A 73 13.74 -6.77 -6.01
C LYS A 73 14.00 -7.71 -4.85
N THR A 74 15.19 -8.30 -4.76
CA THR A 74 15.59 -9.15 -3.64
C THR A 74 15.59 -8.38 -2.32
N ILE A 75 16.16 -7.17 -2.33
CA ILE A 75 16.18 -6.27 -1.17
C ILE A 75 14.74 -5.86 -0.78
N GLN A 76 13.94 -5.44 -1.77
CA GLN A 76 12.56 -5.02 -1.53
C GLN A 76 11.66 -6.18 -1.08
N ARG A 77 11.92 -7.43 -1.50
CA ARG A 77 11.20 -8.62 -0.99
C ARG A 77 11.50 -8.89 0.49
N LYS A 78 12.76 -8.73 0.92
CA LYS A 78 13.13 -8.79 2.35
C LYS A 78 12.32 -7.78 3.16
N LEU A 79 12.29 -6.53 2.71
CA LEU A 79 11.49 -5.48 3.35
C LEU A 79 9.99 -5.79 3.31
N ALA A 80 9.46 -6.27 2.18
CA ALA A 80 8.04 -6.58 2.05
C ALA A 80 7.61 -7.68 3.03
N PHE A 81 8.43 -8.73 3.17
CA PHE A 81 8.25 -9.78 4.17
C PHE A 81 8.26 -9.18 5.58
N THR A 82 9.30 -8.45 5.96
CA THR A 82 9.43 -7.82 7.29
C THR A 82 8.23 -6.93 7.63
N ILE A 83 7.82 -6.06 6.70
CA ILE A 83 6.65 -5.18 6.88
C ILE A 83 5.38 -6.02 7.09
N SER A 84 5.22 -7.12 6.34
CA SER A 84 4.03 -7.98 6.45
C SER A 84 3.95 -8.76 7.76
N GLU A 85 5.09 -9.05 8.40
CA GLU A 85 5.13 -9.72 9.71
C GLU A 85 4.83 -8.76 10.88
N ILE A 86 4.90 -7.45 10.65
CA ILE A 86 4.62 -6.42 11.68
C ILE A 86 3.23 -5.81 11.47
N TYR A 87 2.80 -5.66 10.22
CA TYR A 87 1.54 -5.02 9.87
C TYR A 87 0.32 -5.90 10.19
N HIS A 88 -0.64 -5.33 10.90
CA HIS A 88 -1.90 -5.98 11.25
C HIS A 88 -3.07 -5.38 10.42
N PRO A 89 -3.54 -6.06 9.36
CA PRO A 89 -4.57 -5.51 8.48
C PRO A 89 -5.97 -5.54 9.08
N LEU A 90 -6.68 -4.41 8.98
CA LEU A 90 -8.11 -4.31 9.28
C LEU A 90 -8.91 -5.32 8.46
N SER A 91 -10.04 -5.80 9.01
CA SER A 91 -10.87 -6.85 8.39
C SER A 91 -11.50 -6.44 7.05
N CYS A 92 -11.61 -5.14 6.77
CA CYS A 92 -12.11 -4.63 5.49
C CYS A 92 -11.06 -4.69 4.36
N VAL A 93 -9.78 -4.84 4.69
CA VAL A 93 -8.68 -4.87 3.72
C VAL A 93 -8.53 -6.29 3.17
N SER A 94 -8.77 -6.43 1.87
CA SER A 94 -8.74 -7.72 1.16
C SER A 94 -7.57 -7.84 0.17
N GLY A 95 -7.10 -6.71 -0.37
CA GLY A 95 -5.96 -6.66 -1.28
C GLY A 95 -4.62 -6.77 -0.55
N PHE A 96 -3.70 -7.55 -1.11
CA PHE A 96 -2.32 -7.68 -0.63
C PHE A 96 -2.17 -8.14 0.83
N VAL A 97 -3.13 -8.91 1.34
CA VAL A 97 -3.06 -9.52 2.66
C VAL A 97 -3.00 -11.04 2.49
N SER A 98 -2.06 -11.68 3.19
CA SER A 98 -1.91 -13.13 3.16
C SER A 98 -3.24 -13.83 3.48
N LYS A 99 -3.58 -14.86 2.71
CA LYS A 99 -4.85 -15.62 2.81
C LYS A 99 -6.13 -14.80 2.56
N ARG A 100 -6.02 -13.54 2.16
CA ARG A 100 -7.15 -12.72 1.66
C ARG A 100 -6.95 -12.44 0.18
N GLY A 101 -8.03 -12.05 -0.48
CA GLY A 101 -8.01 -11.72 -1.90
C GLY A 101 -9.37 -11.24 -2.38
N LEU A 102 -9.56 -11.19 -3.69
CA LEU A 102 -10.79 -10.70 -4.31
C LEU A 102 -12.03 -11.43 -3.77
N ARG A 103 -11.96 -12.77 -3.67
CA ARG A 103 -13.04 -13.60 -3.11
C ARG A 103 -13.35 -13.28 -1.65
N TYR A 104 -12.33 -12.97 -0.84
CA TYR A 104 -12.53 -12.58 0.57
C TYR A 104 -13.28 -11.26 0.69
N GLY A 105 -12.95 -10.26 -0.15
CA GLY A 105 -13.67 -8.98 -0.16
C GLY A 105 -15.11 -9.17 -0.66
N ALA A 106 -15.28 -9.86 -1.79
CA ALA A 106 -16.57 -10.13 -2.40
C ALA A 106 -17.54 -10.86 -1.46
N SER A 107 -17.06 -11.85 -0.70
CA SER A 107 -17.94 -12.61 0.21
C SER A 107 -18.53 -11.77 1.34
N LYS A 108 -17.91 -10.64 1.71
CA LYS A 108 -18.49 -9.69 2.69
C LYS A 108 -19.74 -9.00 2.17
N HIS A 109 -19.90 -8.93 0.85
CA HIS A 109 -20.99 -8.27 0.16
C HIS A 109 -22.09 -9.24 -0.31
N GLU A 110 -21.97 -10.53 0.02
CA GLU A 110 -23.01 -11.52 -0.26
C GLU A 110 -24.35 -11.13 0.40
N HIS A 111 -25.46 -11.42 -0.31
CA HIS A 111 -26.83 -11.14 0.12
C HIS A 111 -27.15 -9.65 0.35
N ARG A 112 -26.43 -8.74 -0.31
CA ARG A 112 -26.69 -7.29 -0.30
C ARG A 112 -27.43 -6.90 -1.58
N LYS A 113 -28.42 -6.00 -1.47
CA LYS A 113 -29.30 -5.63 -2.59
C LYS A 113 -28.73 -4.51 -3.46
N LYS A 114 -27.95 -3.61 -2.85
CA LYS A 114 -27.33 -2.46 -3.51
C LYS A 114 -25.85 -2.43 -3.21
N LEU A 115 -25.06 -2.11 -4.22
CA LEU A 115 -23.60 -2.04 -4.16
C LEU A 115 -23.16 -0.76 -4.88
N VAL A 116 -22.18 -0.10 -4.28
CA VAL A 116 -21.47 1.04 -4.85
C VAL A 116 -19.99 0.67 -4.84
N ASN A 117 -19.36 0.81 -6.00
CA ASN A 117 -17.95 0.49 -6.21
C ASN A 117 -17.29 1.68 -6.90
N PHE A 118 -16.09 2.03 -6.46
CA PHE A 118 -15.28 3.08 -7.07
C PHE A 118 -13.80 2.83 -6.79
N ASP A 119 -12.93 3.36 -7.64
CA ASP A 119 -11.49 3.24 -7.49
C ASP A 119 -10.81 4.59 -7.21
N LEU A 120 -9.62 4.50 -6.62
CA LEU A 120 -8.73 5.64 -6.43
C LEU A 120 -7.89 5.90 -7.70
N GLU A 121 -7.82 7.16 -8.10
CA GLU A 121 -7.05 7.61 -9.25
C GLU A 121 -5.54 7.45 -9.01
N ASN A 122 -4.80 6.90 -9.99
CA ASN A 122 -3.33 6.83 -9.99
C ASN A 122 -2.72 6.32 -8.66
N PHE A 123 -3.31 5.26 -8.10
CA PHE A 123 -3.13 4.85 -6.71
C PHE A 123 -1.69 4.78 -6.18
N PHE A 124 -0.78 4.07 -6.84
CA PHE A 124 0.61 4.00 -6.35
C PHE A 124 1.36 5.33 -6.56
N PRO A 125 1.34 5.95 -7.76
CA PRO A 125 1.93 7.27 -7.97
C PRO A 125 1.40 8.37 -7.06
N SER A 126 0.15 8.27 -6.57
CA SER A 126 -0.44 9.22 -5.64
C SER A 126 0.06 9.07 -4.19
N ILE A 127 0.91 8.08 -3.91
CA ILE A 127 1.53 7.87 -2.60
C ILE A 127 2.96 8.42 -2.63
N PRO A 128 3.17 9.65 -2.13
CA PRO A 128 4.48 10.30 -2.15
C PRO A 128 5.45 9.70 -1.13
N GLN A 129 6.74 9.85 -1.42
CA GLN A 129 7.85 9.34 -0.61
C GLN A 129 7.82 9.88 0.83
N ASN A 130 7.34 11.10 1.07
CA ASN A 130 7.22 11.64 2.43
C ASN A 130 6.19 10.89 3.30
N LYS A 131 5.12 10.34 2.71
CA LYS A 131 4.19 9.45 3.43
C LYS A 131 4.84 8.11 3.73
N VAL A 132 5.63 7.58 2.80
CA VAL A 132 6.39 6.35 3.00
C VAL A 132 7.47 6.53 4.08
N PHE A 133 8.16 7.67 4.08
CA PHE A 133 9.04 8.08 5.17
C PHE A 133 8.29 8.11 6.51
N GLY A 134 7.08 8.70 6.54
CA GLY A 134 6.23 8.71 7.73
C GLY A 134 5.88 7.32 8.25
N VAL A 135 5.69 6.33 7.36
CA VAL A 135 5.53 4.93 7.78
C VAL A 135 6.77 4.42 8.54
N PHE A 136 7.97 4.63 8.00
CA PHE A 136 9.19 4.18 8.68
C PHE A 136 9.48 4.97 9.97
N ALA A 137 9.35 6.29 9.94
CA ALA A 137 9.71 7.14 11.05
C ALA A 137 8.66 7.13 12.19
N GLN A 138 7.36 7.06 11.86
CA GLN A 138 6.29 7.20 12.85
C GLN A 138 5.61 5.87 13.18
N TYR A 139 5.31 5.05 12.17
CA TYR A 139 4.62 3.77 12.43
C TYR A 139 5.58 2.69 12.94
N PHE A 140 6.78 2.59 12.35
CA PHE A 140 7.82 1.66 12.82
C PHE A 140 8.78 2.28 13.84
N ASN A 141 8.66 3.59 14.12
CA ASN A 141 9.50 4.32 15.07
C ASN A 141 11.01 4.19 14.79
N LEU A 142 11.41 4.16 13.51
CA LEU A 142 12.81 4.04 13.12
C LEU A 142 13.49 5.42 13.08
N PRO A 143 14.81 5.48 13.32
CA PRO A 143 15.58 6.72 13.20
C PRO A 143 15.38 7.42 11.86
N ILE A 144 15.44 8.76 11.86
CA ILE A 144 15.21 9.59 10.68
C ILE A 144 16.12 9.17 9.50
N ALA A 145 17.41 8.95 9.77
CA ALA A 145 18.37 8.54 8.74
C ALA A 145 18.04 7.17 8.11
N VAL A 146 17.58 6.21 8.94
CA VAL A 146 17.17 4.88 8.46
C VAL A 146 15.89 5.00 7.63
N SER A 147 14.93 5.80 8.11
CA SER A 147 13.65 6.02 7.46
C SER A 147 13.78 6.71 6.09
N ASP A 148 14.69 7.67 5.97
CA ASP A 148 15.00 8.34 4.69
C ASP A 148 15.56 7.35 3.67
N VAL A 149 16.57 6.56 4.05
CA VAL A 149 17.17 5.55 3.18
C VAL A 149 16.13 4.49 2.77
N LEU A 150 15.31 4.01 3.69
CA LEU A 150 14.23 3.06 3.38
C LEU A 150 13.21 3.64 2.40
N ALA A 151 12.78 4.89 2.61
CA ALA A 151 11.83 5.55 1.71
C ALA A 151 12.43 5.72 0.30
N LYS A 152 13.68 6.15 0.19
CA LYS A 152 14.43 6.25 -1.08
C LYS A 152 14.64 4.89 -1.73
N LEU A 153 14.81 3.82 -0.96
CA LEU A 153 15.03 2.47 -1.50
C LEU A 153 13.75 1.89 -2.13
N VAL A 154 12.56 2.28 -1.65
CA VAL A 154 11.28 1.72 -2.11
C VAL A 154 10.47 2.63 -3.04
N CYS A 155 10.78 3.93 -3.13
CA CYS A 155 10.06 4.89 -3.99
C CYS A 155 10.86 5.30 -5.23
N LEU A 156 10.29 5.20 -6.43
CA LEU A 156 10.90 5.76 -7.65
C LEU A 156 10.22 7.09 -7.95
N HIS A 157 10.95 8.07 -8.47
CA HIS A 157 10.39 9.40 -8.80
C HIS A 157 9.58 10.01 -7.63
N HIS A 158 10.06 9.80 -6.40
CA HIS A 158 9.43 10.24 -5.15
C HIS A 158 8.02 9.69 -4.88
N CYS A 159 7.64 8.55 -5.45
CA CYS A 159 6.38 7.89 -5.15
C CYS A 159 6.49 6.36 -5.15
N LEU A 160 5.45 5.67 -4.67
CA LEU A 160 5.36 4.23 -4.85
C LEU A 160 5.07 3.89 -6.31
N THR A 161 5.70 2.81 -6.78
CA THR A 161 5.54 2.34 -8.15
C THR A 161 4.70 1.08 -8.22
N GLN A 162 4.00 0.89 -9.33
CA GLN A 162 3.44 -0.42 -9.61
C GLN A 162 4.54 -1.38 -10.10
N GLY A 163 4.80 -2.45 -9.34
CA GLY A 163 5.81 -3.46 -9.68
C GLY A 163 6.84 -3.70 -8.56
N SER A 164 6.99 -2.75 -7.64
CA SER A 164 7.87 -2.90 -6.47
C SER A 164 7.24 -3.81 -5.41
N PRO A 165 7.98 -4.81 -4.86
CA PRO A 165 7.46 -5.75 -3.85
C PRO A 165 6.91 -5.11 -2.57
N THR A 166 7.40 -3.94 -2.17
CA THR A 166 7.00 -3.24 -0.94
C THR A 166 5.76 -2.36 -1.09
N SER A 167 5.46 -1.88 -2.31
CA SER A 167 4.32 -0.98 -2.54
C SER A 167 2.98 -1.56 -2.06
N PRO A 168 2.68 -2.85 -2.27
CA PRO A 168 1.51 -3.50 -1.70
C PRO A 168 1.30 -3.28 -0.21
N CYS A 169 2.28 -3.66 0.63
CA CYS A 169 2.12 -3.59 2.08
C CYS A 169 2.20 -2.15 2.62
N LEU A 170 3.08 -1.30 2.06
CA LEU A 170 3.17 0.11 2.44
C LEU A 170 1.87 0.87 2.15
N SER A 171 1.25 0.64 1.00
CA SER A 171 -0.02 1.27 0.63
C SER A 171 -1.16 0.93 1.61
N ASN A 172 -1.19 -0.30 2.12
CA ASN A 172 -2.16 -0.74 3.12
C ASN A 172 -1.96 -0.09 4.50
N ILE A 173 -0.72 0.14 4.93
CA ILE A 173 -0.44 0.89 6.16
C ILE A 173 -0.89 2.35 5.99
N ILE A 174 -0.56 2.97 4.86
CA ILE A 174 -0.86 4.37 4.57
C ILE A 174 -2.38 4.63 4.54
N LEU A 175 -3.16 3.67 4.03
CA LEU A 175 -4.62 3.77 3.99
C LEU A 175 -5.33 3.43 5.31
N HIS A 176 -4.62 3.00 6.35
CA HIS A 176 -5.24 2.54 7.61
C HIS A 176 -6.23 3.56 8.21
N LYS A 177 -5.87 4.86 8.18
CA LYS A 177 -6.74 5.94 8.70
C LYS A 177 -8.01 6.11 7.85
N LEU A 178 -7.88 6.05 6.53
CA LEU A 178 -9.01 6.09 5.60
C LEU A 178 -9.93 4.89 5.86
N ASP A 179 -9.38 3.68 5.91
CA ASP A 179 -10.13 2.45 6.16
C ASP A 179 -10.90 2.51 7.49
N SER A 180 -10.27 3.05 8.53
CA SER A 180 -10.89 3.24 9.85
C SER A 180 -12.06 4.24 9.80
N GLN A 181 -11.95 5.31 9.01
CA GLN A 181 -13.04 6.27 8.80
C GLN A 181 -14.19 5.63 8.02
N MET A 182 -13.88 4.92 6.93
CA MET A 182 -14.88 4.22 6.11
C MET A 182 -15.63 3.14 6.90
N LEU A 183 -14.92 2.37 7.74
CA LEU A 183 -15.54 1.38 8.64
C LEU A 183 -16.49 2.02 9.65
N ARG A 184 -16.16 3.19 10.20
CA ARG A 184 -17.06 3.92 11.11
C ARG A 184 -18.35 4.34 10.39
N ILE A 185 -18.23 4.82 9.14
CA ILE A 185 -19.38 5.16 8.31
C ILE A 185 -20.23 3.92 8.00
N ALA A 186 -19.58 2.80 7.68
CA ALA A 186 -20.26 1.55 7.40
C ALA A 186 -21.05 1.06 8.62
N LYS A 187 -20.40 1.08 9.79
CA LYS A 187 -21.00 0.68 11.07
C LYS A 187 -22.22 1.53 11.43
N ARG A 188 -22.11 2.87 11.38
CA ARG A 188 -23.22 3.76 11.76
C ARG A 188 -24.41 3.71 10.80
N THR A 189 -24.18 3.30 9.55
CA THR A 189 -25.24 3.23 8.53
C THR A 189 -25.75 1.81 8.26
N GLY A 190 -25.24 0.79 8.97
CA GLY A 190 -25.61 -0.61 8.74
C GLY A 190 -25.20 -1.14 7.36
N THR A 191 -24.19 -0.55 6.73
CA THR A 191 -23.62 -1.00 5.45
C THR A 191 -22.36 -1.83 5.65
N THR A 192 -21.89 -2.48 4.59
CA THR A 192 -20.62 -3.22 4.58
C THR A 192 -19.63 -2.51 3.69
N TYR A 193 -18.40 -2.37 4.18
CA TYR A 193 -17.28 -1.74 3.49
C TYR A 193 -16.13 -2.74 3.32
N THR A 194 -15.56 -2.82 2.13
CA THR A 194 -14.27 -3.47 1.89
C THR A 194 -13.41 -2.66 0.92
N ARG A 195 -12.10 -2.89 0.97
CA ARG A 195 -11.12 -2.34 0.05
C ARG A 195 -10.24 -3.44 -0.53
N TYR A 196 -10.09 -3.46 -1.85
CA TYR A 196 -9.15 -4.30 -2.59
C TYR A 196 -8.19 -3.40 -3.36
N VAL A 197 -7.01 -3.15 -2.80
CA VAL A 197 -6.03 -2.21 -3.40
C VAL A 197 -6.63 -0.81 -3.49
N ASP A 198 -6.87 -0.32 -4.71
CA ASP A 198 -7.47 0.95 -5.08
C ASP A 198 -9.01 0.88 -5.17
N ASP A 199 -9.56 -0.33 -5.27
CA ASP A 199 -11.00 -0.58 -5.38
C ASP A 199 -11.66 -0.54 -3.99
N ILE A 200 -12.67 0.32 -3.86
CA ILE A 200 -13.45 0.50 -2.64
C ILE A 200 -14.89 0.11 -2.94
N THR A 201 -15.46 -0.72 -2.06
CA THR A 201 -16.84 -1.20 -2.20
C THR A 201 -17.65 -0.97 -0.94
N PHE A 202 -18.82 -0.36 -1.09
CA PHE A 202 -19.88 -0.30 -0.09
C PHE A 202 -21.09 -1.12 -0.55
N SER A 203 -21.80 -1.78 0.38
CA SER A 203 -23.04 -2.47 0.07
C SER A 203 -24.09 -2.35 1.17
N SER A 204 -25.36 -2.34 0.78
CA SER A 204 -26.52 -2.21 1.68
C SER A 204 -27.55 -3.33 1.46
N ARG A 205 -28.29 -3.69 2.51
CA ARG A 205 -29.48 -4.56 2.39
C ARG A 205 -30.70 -3.82 1.83
N GLY A 206 -30.74 -2.51 2.00
CA GLY A 206 -31.80 -1.63 1.48
C GLY A 206 -31.22 -0.61 0.52
N ASN A 207 -31.73 0.63 0.61
CA ASN A 207 -31.16 1.76 -0.12
C ASN A 207 -29.74 2.07 0.37
N MET A 208 -28.92 2.60 -0.53
CA MET A 208 -27.61 3.12 -0.15
C MET A 208 -27.81 4.44 0.60
N PRO A 209 -27.24 4.62 1.81
CA PRO A 209 -27.32 5.88 2.54
C PRO A 209 -26.73 7.05 1.75
N LYS A 210 -27.35 8.23 1.86
CA LYS A 210 -26.88 9.47 1.19
C LYS A 210 -25.46 9.87 1.55
N VAL A 211 -25.01 9.49 2.75
CA VAL A 211 -23.64 9.72 3.21
C VAL A 211 -22.60 8.86 2.48
N ILE A 212 -23.03 7.84 1.72
CA ILE A 212 -22.18 7.02 0.86
C ILE A 212 -22.42 7.39 -0.61
N TRP A 213 -23.68 7.49 -1.04
CA TRP A 213 -24.07 7.72 -2.43
C TRP A 213 -25.20 8.74 -2.54
N HIS A 214 -25.00 9.80 -3.31
CA HIS A 214 -25.93 10.92 -3.45
C HIS A 214 -25.83 11.55 -4.84
N HIS A 215 -26.97 11.79 -5.50
CA HIS A 215 -27.03 12.33 -6.88
C HIS A 215 -26.15 11.56 -7.87
N ASP A 216 -26.30 10.23 -7.88
CA ASP A 216 -25.59 9.34 -8.81
C ASP A 216 -24.06 9.43 -8.74
N ASP A 217 -23.53 9.80 -7.57
CA ASP A 217 -22.11 9.87 -7.29
C ASP A 217 -21.82 9.58 -5.80
N ILE A 218 -20.55 9.37 -5.49
CA ILE A 218 -20.01 9.30 -4.13
C ILE A 218 -20.28 10.62 -3.41
N SER A 219 -20.70 10.50 -2.15
CA SER A 219 -20.99 11.67 -1.32
C SER A 219 -19.78 12.59 -1.13
N ASN A 220 -20.05 13.88 -0.90
CA ASN A 220 -19.01 14.86 -0.56
C ASN A 220 -18.24 14.49 0.71
N GLU A 221 -18.88 13.84 1.70
CA GLU A 221 -18.22 13.40 2.93
C GLU A 221 -17.16 12.33 2.64
N LEU A 222 -17.47 11.34 1.79
CA LEU A 222 -16.49 10.32 1.39
C LEU A 222 -15.37 10.94 0.57
N LYS A 223 -15.68 11.85 -0.37
CA LYS A 223 -14.67 12.59 -1.14
C LYS A 223 -13.73 13.39 -0.24
N GLN A 224 -14.24 14.05 0.80
CA GLN A 224 -13.44 14.77 1.79
C GLN A 224 -12.48 13.84 2.55
N ILE A 225 -12.94 12.65 2.97
CA ILE A 225 -12.09 11.64 3.63
C ILE A 225 -10.99 11.16 2.69
N ILE A 226 -11.33 10.88 1.43
CA ILE A 226 -10.39 10.41 0.41
C ILE A 226 -9.34 11.49 0.10
N ASN A 227 -9.78 12.75 -0.07
CA ASN A 227 -8.89 13.90 -0.30
C ASN A 227 -7.98 14.16 0.91
N ALA A 228 -8.50 14.07 2.14
CA ALA A 228 -7.70 14.20 3.36
C ALA A 228 -6.64 13.09 3.50
N ALA A 229 -6.92 11.90 2.96
CA ALA A 229 -5.94 10.82 2.84
C ALA A 229 -4.96 11.02 1.67
N GLY A 230 -5.11 12.09 0.87
CA GLY A 230 -4.28 12.45 -0.27
C GLY A 230 -4.53 11.64 -1.54
N PHE A 231 -5.75 11.15 -1.73
CA PHE A 231 -6.19 10.44 -2.92
C PHE A 231 -7.34 11.18 -3.59
N ARG A 232 -7.70 10.77 -4.81
CA ARG A 232 -8.91 11.21 -5.51
C ARG A 232 -9.68 10.00 -6.02
N VAL A 233 -10.98 10.17 -6.21
CA VAL A 233 -11.82 9.18 -6.89
C VAL A 233 -11.57 9.26 -8.39
N ASN A 234 -11.55 8.11 -9.06
CA ASN A 234 -11.51 8.05 -10.51
C ASN A 234 -12.90 8.28 -11.13
N SER A 235 -13.10 9.47 -11.70
CA SER A 235 -14.36 9.90 -12.30
C SER A 235 -14.75 9.14 -13.59
N GLU A 236 -13.83 8.42 -14.24
CA GLU A 236 -14.14 7.65 -15.46
C GLU A 236 -14.77 6.28 -15.18
N LYS A 237 -14.85 5.88 -13.90
CA LYS A 237 -15.34 4.57 -13.47
C LYS A 237 -16.44 4.64 -12.42
N THR A 238 -16.88 5.84 -12.07
CA THR A 238 -17.96 6.07 -11.11
C THR A 238 -19.30 6.12 -11.84
#